data_AF-A0A2G0WAX6-F1
#
_entry.id   AF-A0A2G0WAX6-F1
#
_cell.length_a   1.000
_cell.length_b   1.000
_cell.length_c   1.000
_cell.angle_alpha   90.00
_cell.angle_beta   90.00
_cell.angle_gamma   90.00
#
_symmetry.space_group_name_H-M   'P 1'
#
loop_
_entity.id
_entity.type
_entity.pdbx_description
1 polymer ?
#
loop_
_entity_poly.entity_id
_entity_poly.type
_entity_poly.pdbx_seq_one_letter_code
_entity_poly.pdbx_strand_id
1 'polypeptide(L)'
;MVGSEQKRSPYERYKDYVAQLEQAGKKFPVNQFGDINFSKIADECGNRRQWFSESAKKVFGPQADALERIIAKDIRRVGSEFAPPKDPESVLVDIADTKSREANRLRAVLEQKSKENDLLRDQVERLSAEVRLLRANAAEVSGQQELMIDSGRSFIL
;
A
#
# COMPACT_ATOMS: atom_id res chain seq x y z
N MET A 1 -39.76 4.78 -41.11
CA MET A 1 -39.57 5.47 -39.82
C MET A 1 -38.08 5.41 -39.48
N VAL A 2 -37.36 6.52 -39.68
CA VAL A 2 -35.94 6.60 -39.34
C VAL A 2 -35.87 7.00 -37.87
N GLY A 3 -35.67 6.01 -37.00
CA GLY A 3 -35.49 6.23 -35.57
C GLY A 3 -34.23 7.05 -35.34
N SER A 4 -34.36 8.17 -34.63
CA SER A 4 -33.25 9.00 -34.20
C SER A 4 -32.29 8.19 -33.32
N GLU A 5 -31.18 7.72 -33.88
CA GLU A 5 -30.06 7.19 -33.11
C GLU A 5 -29.54 8.31 -32.21
N GLN A 6 -29.89 8.26 -30.92
CA GLN A 6 -29.26 9.10 -29.91
C GLN A 6 -27.76 8.81 -29.94
N LYS A 7 -26.97 9.77 -30.43
CA LYS A 7 -25.52 9.68 -30.50
C LYS A 7 -25.00 9.45 -29.08
N ARG A 8 -24.61 8.21 -28.76
CA ARG A 8 -23.98 7.85 -27.48
C ARG A 8 -22.79 8.77 -27.24
N SER A 9 -22.64 9.21 -26.00
CA SER A 9 -21.51 10.06 -25.63
C SER A 9 -20.19 9.31 -25.83
N PRO A 10 -19.08 10.01 -26.13
CA PRO A 10 -17.77 9.38 -26.22
C PRO A 10 -17.38 8.56 -24.98
N TYR A 11 -17.80 9.02 -23.79
CA TYR A 11 -17.56 8.33 -22.54
C TYR A 11 -18.33 7.01 -22.43
N GLU A 12 -19.60 6.98 -22.84
CA GLU A 12 -20.39 5.73 -22.85
C GLU A 12 -19.78 4.70 -23.81
N ARG A 13 -19.34 5.14 -24.99
CA ARG A 13 -18.66 4.24 -25.95
C ARG A 13 -17.36 3.66 -25.40
N TYR A 14 -16.60 4.46 -24.66
CA TYR A 14 -15.41 3.97 -23.95
C TYR A 14 -15.79 2.94 -22.87
N LYS A 15 -16.82 3.21 -22.07
CA LYS A 15 -17.28 2.28 -21.03
C LYS A 15 -17.76 0.94 -21.62
N ASP A 16 -18.51 0.99 -22.71
CA ASP A 16 -18.96 -0.20 -23.45
C ASP A 16 -17.76 -1.01 -23.95
N TYR A 17 -16.74 -0.33 -24.48
CA TYR A 17 -15.49 -0.96 -24.90
C TYR A 17 -14.77 -1.67 -23.75
N VAL A 18 -14.64 -1.04 -22.58
CA VAL A 18 -14.01 -1.68 -21.41
C VAL A 18 -14.80 -2.92 -20.97
N ALA A 19 -16.14 -2.84 -20.96
CA ALA A 19 -16.98 -3.99 -20.65
C ALA A 19 -16.82 -5.13 -21.66
N GLN A 20 -16.66 -4.81 -22.96
CA GLN A 20 -16.38 -5.81 -23.99
C GLN A 20 -15.00 -6.46 -23.82
N LEU A 21 -13.98 -5.70 -23.44
CA LEU A 21 -12.66 -6.25 -23.11
C LEU A 21 -12.75 -7.24 -21.94
N GLU A 22 -13.46 -6.85 -20.88
CA GLU A 22 -13.67 -7.71 -19.70
C GLU A 22 -14.41 -9.00 -20.05
N GLN A 23 -15.50 -8.91 -20.82
CA GLN A 23 -16.28 -10.08 -21.25
C GLN A 23 -15.49 -11.00 -22.18
N ALA A 24 -14.67 -10.43 -23.06
CA ALA A 24 -13.86 -11.19 -24.00
C ALA A 24 -12.54 -11.70 -23.40
N GLY A 25 -12.23 -11.36 -22.14
CA GLY A 25 -10.94 -11.67 -21.50
C GLY A 25 -9.74 -11.02 -22.21
N LYS A 26 -9.98 -9.94 -22.96
CA LYS A 26 -8.95 -9.20 -23.69
C LYS A 26 -8.35 -8.10 -22.81
N LYS A 27 -7.11 -7.71 -23.10
CA LYS A 27 -6.39 -6.67 -22.36
C LYS A 27 -6.32 -5.38 -23.18
N PHE A 28 -5.98 -4.27 -22.52
CA PHE A 28 -5.76 -3.00 -23.21
C PHE A 28 -4.58 -3.09 -24.17
N PRO A 29 -4.72 -2.61 -25.42
CA PRO A 29 -3.64 -2.63 -26.39
C PRO A 29 -2.51 -1.68 -25.97
N VAL A 30 -1.27 -2.13 -26.15
CA VAL A 30 -0.07 -1.33 -25.88
C VAL A 30 0.65 -0.96 -27.18
N ASN A 31 1.43 0.12 -27.13
CA ASN A 31 2.33 0.53 -28.19
C ASN A 31 3.67 -0.21 -28.07
N GLN A 32 4.57 0.01 -29.03
CA GLN A 32 5.93 -0.57 -29.03
C GLN A 32 6.82 -0.12 -27.85
N PHE A 33 6.37 0.85 -27.06
CA PHE A 33 7.06 1.36 -25.87
C PHE A 33 6.43 0.85 -24.56
N GLY A 34 5.35 0.07 -24.63
CA GLY A 34 4.62 -0.43 -23.47
C GLY A 34 3.55 0.52 -22.91
N ASP A 35 3.37 1.71 -23.49
CA ASP A 35 2.25 2.60 -23.12
C ASP A 35 0.95 2.18 -23.82
N ILE A 36 -0.17 2.61 -23.27
CA ILE A 36 -1.49 2.34 -23.82
C ILE A 36 -1.65 2.96 -25.21
N ASN A 37 -2.09 2.14 -26.18
CA ASN A 37 -2.32 2.60 -27.54
C ASN A 37 -3.72 3.24 -27.68
N PHE A 38 -3.81 4.51 -27.32
CA PHE A 38 -5.05 5.29 -27.46
C PHE A 38 -5.58 5.39 -28.88
N SER A 39 -4.76 5.21 -29.92
CA SER A 39 -5.25 5.19 -31.30
C SER A 39 -6.10 3.95 -31.55
N LYS A 40 -5.56 2.78 -31.18
CA LYS A 40 -6.26 1.51 -31.34
C LYS A 40 -7.53 1.46 -30.50
N ILE A 41 -7.47 1.97 -29.27
CA ILE A 41 -8.67 2.13 -28.42
C ILE A 41 -9.69 3.05 -29.09
N ALA A 42 -9.25 4.21 -29.62
CA ALA A 42 -10.13 5.16 -30.28
C ALA A 42 -10.86 4.52 -31.47
N ASP A 43 -10.15 3.75 -32.29
CA ASP A 43 -10.72 3.04 -33.43
C ASP A 43 -11.73 1.97 -32.99
N GLU A 44 -11.39 1.19 -31.96
CA GLU A 44 -12.24 0.11 -31.43
C GLU A 44 -13.51 0.64 -30.73
N CYS A 45 -13.43 1.75 -30.00
CA CYS A 45 -14.60 2.37 -29.35
C CYS A 45 -15.31 3.42 -30.22
N GLY A 46 -14.81 3.69 -31.43
CA GLY A 46 -15.36 4.69 -32.35
C GLY A 46 -15.21 6.15 -31.87
N ASN A 47 -14.24 6.43 -31.01
CA ASN A 47 -13.92 7.77 -30.53
C ASN A 47 -12.81 8.43 -31.38
N ARG A 48 -12.65 9.76 -31.23
CA ARG A 48 -11.48 10.45 -31.77
C ARG A 48 -10.30 10.27 -30.83
N ARG A 49 -9.10 10.04 -31.36
CA ARG A 49 -7.89 9.92 -30.54
C ARG A 49 -7.67 11.14 -29.62
N GLN A 50 -7.89 12.35 -30.12
CA GLN A 50 -7.72 13.58 -29.34
C GLN A 50 -8.68 13.71 -28.16
N TRP A 51 -9.81 12.98 -28.18
CA TRP A 51 -10.79 13.02 -27.11
C TRP A 51 -10.19 12.59 -25.76
N PHE A 52 -9.31 11.59 -25.77
CA PHE A 52 -8.64 11.11 -24.55
C PHE A 52 -7.76 12.18 -23.92
N SER A 53 -7.00 12.94 -24.71
CA SER A 53 -6.17 14.04 -24.22
C SER A 53 -6.99 15.27 -23.82
N GLU A 54 -7.99 15.65 -24.62
CA GLU A 54 -8.84 16.82 -24.37
C GLU A 54 -9.75 16.64 -23.15
N SER A 55 -10.09 15.39 -22.85
CA SER A 55 -10.99 15.03 -21.76
C SER A 55 -10.28 14.43 -20.55
N ALA A 56 -8.94 14.30 -20.57
CA ALA A 56 -8.15 13.67 -19.51
C ALA A 56 -8.49 14.21 -18.10
N LYS A 57 -8.61 15.53 -17.97
CA LYS A 57 -8.92 16.24 -16.72
C LYS A 57 -10.42 16.47 -16.48
N LYS A 58 -11.28 16.14 -17.45
CA LYS A 58 -12.73 16.29 -17.31
C LYS A 58 -13.27 15.16 -16.45
N VAL A 59 -14.28 15.47 -15.64
CA VAL A 59 -14.90 14.52 -14.71
C VAL A 59 -16.02 13.74 -15.42
N PHE A 60 -16.06 12.43 -15.19
CA PHE A 60 -17.05 11.54 -15.78
C PHE A 60 -17.53 10.49 -14.77
N GLY A 61 -18.69 9.89 -15.07
CA GLY A 61 -19.27 8.80 -14.29
C GLY A 61 -19.89 9.24 -12.95
N PRO A 62 -20.46 8.30 -12.20
CA PRO A 62 -21.17 8.58 -10.94
C PRO A 62 -20.23 8.97 -9.80
N GLN A 63 -18.94 8.63 -9.88
CA GLN A 63 -17.93 8.96 -8.87
C GLN A 63 -17.25 10.32 -9.11
N ALA A 64 -17.62 11.03 -10.19
CA ALA A 64 -17.03 12.32 -10.59
C ALA A 64 -15.49 12.31 -10.69
N ASP A 65 -14.92 11.19 -11.13
CA ASP A 65 -13.47 11.04 -11.33
C ASP A 65 -13.03 11.62 -12.67
N ALA A 66 -11.80 12.14 -12.72
CA ALA A 66 -11.16 12.54 -13.98
C ALA A 66 -10.98 11.34 -14.92
N LEU A 67 -11.14 11.54 -16.23
CA LEU A 67 -11.01 10.47 -17.23
C LEU A 67 -9.69 9.71 -17.13
N GLU A 68 -8.57 10.41 -16.89
CA GLU A 68 -7.26 9.78 -16.71
C GLU A 68 -7.23 8.77 -15.55
N ARG A 69 -7.94 9.09 -14.45
CA ARG A 69 -8.03 8.22 -13.28
C ARG A 69 -8.94 7.04 -13.55
N ILE A 70 -10.03 7.25 -14.28
CA ILE A 70 -10.94 6.19 -14.72
C ILE A 70 -10.17 5.19 -15.59
N ILE A 71 -9.46 5.68 -16.60
CA ILE A 71 -8.65 4.85 -17.49
C ILE A 71 -7.57 4.09 -16.70
N ALA A 72 -6.88 4.75 -15.76
CA ALA A 72 -5.88 4.09 -14.93
C ALA A 72 -6.49 2.99 -14.03
N LYS A 73 -7.69 3.20 -13.48
CA LYS A 73 -8.42 2.18 -12.72
C LYS A 73 -8.82 1.01 -13.62
N ASP A 74 -9.32 1.29 -14.82
CA ASP A 74 -9.72 0.27 -15.79
C ASP A 74 -8.52 -0.55 -16.28
N ILE A 75 -7.37 0.08 -16.52
CA ILE A 75 -6.13 -0.64 -16.86
C ILE A 75 -5.68 -1.55 -15.70
N ARG A 76 -5.78 -1.09 -14.45
CA ARG A 76 -5.46 -1.95 -13.28
C ARG A 76 -6.42 -3.12 -13.13
N ARG A 77 -7.68 -2.93 -13.51
CA ARG A 77 -8.75 -3.93 -13.39
C ARG A 77 -8.68 -4.98 -14.50
N VAL A 78 -8.54 -4.55 -15.76
CA VAL A 78 -8.54 -5.43 -16.95
C VAL A 78 -7.13 -5.93 -17.29
N GLY A 79 -6.11 -5.11 -17.02
CA GLY A 79 -4.72 -5.35 -17.41
C GLY A 79 -4.41 -4.81 -18.82
N SER A 80 -3.12 -4.63 -19.10
CA SER A 80 -2.61 -4.27 -20.42
C SER A 80 -1.93 -5.45 -21.10
N GLU A 81 -1.91 -5.44 -22.43
CA GLU A 81 -1.06 -6.32 -23.22
C GLU A 81 0.42 -6.13 -22.83
N PHE A 82 1.22 -7.16 -23.02
CA PHE A 82 2.65 -7.12 -22.73
C PHE A 82 3.40 -6.62 -23.95
N ALA A 83 4.15 -5.52 -23.81
CA ALA A 83 5.19 -5.14 -24.77
C ALA A 83 6.55 -5.53 -24.17
N PRO A 84 7.40 -6.27 -24.90
CA PRO A 84 8.77 -6.47 -24.45
C PRO A 84 9.47 -5.10 -24.37
N PRO A 85 10.19 -4.80 -23.28
CA PRO A 85 10.96 -3.57 -23.18
C PRO A 85 12.01 -3.53 -24.30
N LYS A 86 12.30 -2.33 -24.80
CA LYS A 86 13.31 -2.10 -25.84
C LYS A 86 14.72 -2.54 -25.40
N ASP A 87 14.99 -2.44 -24.09
CA ASP A 87 16.19 -2.95 -23.43
C ASP A 87 15.79 -3.64 -22.10
N PRO A 88 15.54 -4.95 -22.11
CA PRO A 88 15.14 -5.68 -20.92
C PRO A 88 16.28 -5.79 -19.90
N GLU A 89 17.54 -5.74 -20.34
CA GLU A 89 18.70 -5.94 -19.49
C GLU A 89 18.94 -4.71 -18.60
N SER A 90 18.88 -3.50 -19.18
CA SER A 90 18.97 -2.26 -18.40
C SER A 90 17.87 -2.16 -17.34
N VAL A 91 16.63 -2.54 -17.67
CA VAL A 91 15.51 -2.51 -16.71
C VAL A 91 15.74 -3.49 -15.56
N LEU A 92 16.26 -4.69 -15.85
CA LEU A 92 16.57 -5.67 -14.82
C LEU A 92 17.72 -5.20 -13.92
N VAL A 93 18.73 -4.52 -14.46
CA VAL A 93 19.83 -3.93 -13.68
C VAL A 93 19.30 -2.85 -12.74
N ASP A 94 18.46 -1.93 -13.22
CA ASP A 94 17.86 -0.88 -12.38
C ASP A 94 16.99 -1.46 -11.25
N ILE A 95 16.22 -2.51 -11.55
CA ILE A 95 15.43 -3.23 -10.55
C ILE A 95 16.33 -3.92 -9.53
N ALA A 96 17.41 -4.58 -9.98
CA ALA A 96 18.35 -5.25 -9.10
C ALA A 96 19.04 -4.25 -8.16
N ASP A 97 19.49 -3.11 -8.68
CA ASP A 97 20.16 -2.06 -7.91
C ASP A 97 19.22 -1.43 -6.87
N THR A 98 17.99 -1.09 -7.28
CA THR A 98 16.99 -0.54 -6.35
C THR A 98 16.63 -1.53 -5.25
N LYS A 99 16.42 -2.80 -5.60
CA LYS A 99 16.12 -3.87 -4.63
C LYS A 99 17.29 -4.16 -3.70
N SER A 100 18.53 -4.12 -4.21
CA SER A 100 19.74 -4.31 -3.41
C SER A 100 19.89 -3.19 -2.36
N ARG A 101 19.70 -1.93 -2.76
CA ARG A 101 19.73 -0.77 -1.86
C ARG A 101 18.63 -0.86 -0.80
N GLU A 102 17.41 -1.19 -1.20
CA GLU A 102 16.27 -1.37 -0.29
C GLU A 102 16.55 -2.49 0.72
N ALA A 103 17.04 -3.65 0.26
CA ALA A 103 17.37 -4.77 1.13
C ALA A 103 18.46 -4.43 2.15
N ASN A 104 19.51 -3.73 1.74
CA ASN A 104 20.57 -3.30 2.66
C ASN A 104 20.05 -2.31 3.70
N ARG A 105 19.19 -1.38 3.30
CA ARG A 105 18.54 -0.45 4.23
C ARG A 105 17.66 -1.19 5.24
N LEU A 106 16.85 -2.14 4.79
CA LEU A 106 15.99 -2.94 5.66
C LEU A 106 16.80 -3.79 6.64
N ARG A 107 17.91 -4.40 6.20
CA ARG A 107 18.83 -5.13 7.09
C ARG A 107 19.40 -4.25 8.19
N ALA A 108 19.87 -3.05 7.84
CA ALA A 108 20.41 -2.10 8.81
C ALA A 108 19.36 -1.67 9.85
N VAL A 109 18.13 -1.38 9.39
CA VAL A 109 17.01 -1.04 10.29
C VAL A 109 16.66 -2.22 11.19
N LEU A 110 16.61 -3.44 10.65
CA LEU A 110 16.32 -4.64 11.44
C LEU A 110 17.37 -4.86 12.53
N GLU A 111 18.65 -4.73 12.20
CA GLU A 111 19.74 -4.88 13.16
C GLU A 111 19.65 -3.83 14.27
N GLN A 112 19.41 -2.57 13.91
CA GLN A 112 19.21 -1.50 14.88
C GLN A 112 18.02 -1.79 15.81
N LYS A 113 16.88 -2.18 15.24
CA LYS A 113 15.66 -2.48 16.02
C LYS A 113 15.81 -3.72 16.89
N SER A 114 16.58 -4.72 16.46
CA SER A 114 16.91 -5.87 17.29
C SER A 114 17.70 -5.44 18.52
N LYS A 115 18.77 -4.66 18.34
CA LYS A 115 19.60 -4.15 19.45
C LYS A 115 18.79 -3.28 20.42
N GLU A 116 17.93 -2.42 19.90
CA GLU A 116 17.01 -1.63 20.74
C GLU A 116 16.06 -2.55 21.54
N ASN A 117 15.55 -3.63 20.94
CA ASN A 117 14.67 -4.57 21.63
C ASN A 117 15.37 -5.32 22.76
N ASP A 118 16.60 -5.77 22.53
CA ASP A 118 17.39 -6.48 23.53
C ASP A 118 17.69 -5.56 24.74
N LEU A 119 18.08 -4.30 24.50
CA LEU A 119 18.28 -3.32 25.56
C LEU A 119 17.01 -3.04 26.37
N LEU A 120 15.85 -2.95 25.70
CA LEU A 120 14.57 -2.75 26.39
C LEU A 120 14.18 -3.97 27.22
N ARG A 121 14.45 -5.20 26.74
CA ARG A 121 14.22 -6.43 27.50
C ARG A 121 15.06 -6.47 28.76
N ASP A 122 16.36 -6.15 28.66
CA ASP A 122 17.25 -6.09 29.81
C ASP A 122 16.78 -5.06 30.85
N GLN A 123 16.30 -3.89 30.40
CA GLN A 123 15.75 -2.88 31.30
C GLN A 123 14.47 -3.35 31.99
N VAL A 124 13.57 -4.02 31.26
CA VAL A 124 12.33 -4.59 31.82
C VAL A 124 12.66 -5.65 32.87
N GLU A 125 13.63 -6.52 32.62
CA GLU A 125 14.06 -7.54 33.57
C GLU A 125 14.61 -6.91 34.86
N ARG A 126 15.52 -5.93 34.73
CA ARG A 126 16.09 -5.20 35.87
C ARG A 126 15.03 -4.50 36.70
N LEU A 127 14.15 -3.72 36.06
CA LEU A 127 13.09 -3.00 36.75
C LEU A 127 12.08 -3.95 37.40
N SER A 128 11.78 -5.09 36.76
CA SER A 128 10.91 -6.11 37.35
C SER A 128 11.50 -6.73 38.61
N ALA A 129 12.82 -7.00 38.61
CA ALA A 129 13.52 -7.49 39.78
C ALA A 129 13.52 -6.46 40.92
N GLU A 130 13.76 -5.18 40.61
CA GLU A 130 13.75 -4.09 41.58
C GLU A 130 12.35 -3.90 42.20
N VAL A 131 11.30 -3.88 41.39
CA VAL A 131 9.90 -3.81 41.88
C VAL A 131 9.58 -4.99 42.80
N ARG A 132 10.04 -6.20 42.47
CA ARG A 132 9.83 -7.38 43.32
C ARG A 132 10.52 -7.22 44.66
N LEU A 133 11.76 -6.73 44.68
CA LEU A 133 12.54 -6.52 45.90
C LEU A 133 11.91 -5.43 46.77
N LEU A 134 11.53 -4.29 46.19
CA LEU A 134 10.87 -3.20 46.91
C LEU A 134 9.53 -3.63 47.50
N ARG A 135 8.74 -4.44 46.77
CA ARG A 135 7.48 -5.00 47.29
C ARG A 135 7.70 -5.97 48.45
N ALA A 136 8.74 -6.80 48.39
CA ALA A 136 9.10 -7.69 49.49
C ALA A 136 9.50 -6.90 50.74
N ASN A 137 10.37 -5.90 50.59
CA ASN A 137 10.78 -5.02 51.69
C ASN A 137 9.59 -4.26 52.28
N ALA A 138 8.69 -3.73 51.44
CA ALA A 138 7.50 -3.04 51.91
C ALA A 138 6.57 -3.95 52.71
N ALA A 139 6.39 -5.21 52.26
CA ALA A 139 5.60 -6.20 52.99
C ALA A 139 6.24 -6.58 54.33
N GLU A 140 7.56 -6.73 54.38
CA GLU A 140 8.29 -7.02 55.61
C GLU A 140 8.16 -5.88 56.63
N VAL A 141 8.40 -4.62 56.19
CA VAL A 141 8.25 -3.44 57.04
C VAL A 141 6.81 -3.30 57.55
N SER A 142 5.82 -3.54 56.68
CA SER A 142 4.40 -3.53 57.07
C SER A 142 4.10 -4.58 58.13
N GLY A 143 4.59 -5.81 57.95
CA GLY A 143 4.41 -6.89 58.93
C GLY A 143 5.10 -6.60 60.27
N GLN A 144 6.31 -6.02 60.23
CA GLN A 144 7.00 -5.55 61.45
C GLN A 144 6.22 -4.45 62.17
N GLN A 145 5.65 -3.49 61.43
CA GLN A 145 4.79 -2.45 62.00
C GLN A 145 3.54 -3.04 62.67
N GLU A 146 2.89 -4.01 62.03
CA GLU A 146 1.68 -4.67 62.56
C GLU A 146 1.99 -5.40 63.87
N LEU A 147 3.09 -6.17 63.90
CA LEU A 147 3.59 -6.82 65.12
C LEU A 147 3.95 -5.83 66.24
N MET A 148 4.51 -4.67 65.90
CA MET A 148 4.82 -3.61 66.87
C MET A 148 3.54 -3.01 67.46
N ILE A 149 2.52 -2.76 66.65
CA ILE A 149 1.22 -2.23 67.09
C ILE A 149 0.54 -3.24 68.03
N ASP A 150 0.53 -4.52 67.68
CA ASP A 150 -0.15 -5.57 68.46
C ASP A 150 0.56 -5.90 69.78
N SER A 151 1.90 -5.95 69.77
CA SER A 151 2.69 -6.40 70.93
C SER A 151 3.27 -5.25 71.77
N GLY A 152 3.27 -4.02 71.26
CA GLY A 152 3.93 -2.86 71.86
C GLY A 152 5.46 -2.97 71.93
N ARG A 153 6.06 -4.01 71.34
CA ARG A 153 7.51 -4.26 71.34
C ARG A 153 8.08 -3.98 69.97
N SER A 154 9.16 -3.20 69.94
CA SER A 154 9.97 -3.01 68.74
C SER A 154 10.90 -4.21 68.57
N PHE A 155 10.82 -4.88 67.43
CA PHE A 155 11.74 -5.92 67.03
C PHE A 155 12.64 -5.35 65.93
N ILE A 156 13.89 -5.05 66.29
CA ILE A 156 14.93 -4.64 65.34
C ILE A 156 15.79 -5.88 65.10
N LEU A 157 15.88 -6.31 63.83
CA LEU A 157 16.85 -7.31 63.38
C LEU A 157 18.16 -6.62 62.98
#